data_AF-A0A1L5KLL9-F1
#
_entry.id   AF-A0A1L5KLL9-F1
#
_cell.length_a   1.000
_cell.length_b   1.000
_cell.length_c   1.000
_cell.angle_alpha   90.00
_cell.angle_beta   90.00
_cell.angle_gamma   90.00
#
_symmetry.space_group_name_H-M   'P 1'
#
loop_
_entity.id
_entity.type
_entity.pdbx_description
1 polymer ?
#
loop_
_entity_poly.entity_id
_entity_poly.type
_entity_poly.pdbx_seq_one_letter_code
_entity_poly.pdbx_strand_id
1 'polypeptide(L)'
;GSNVPQTRTPDAHFFTEVRYKGTKTVAVTPDYAEIAKLCDLWLAPKQGTDAAMALAMGHVMLREFHLDNPSQYFTDYVRRYTDMPMLVMLEERDGYYAAGRMLRAADLVDALGQENNPEWKTVAFNTNGEMVAPNGSIGFRWGEKGKWNLEQRDGKTGEETELQLSLLGSQDEIAEVGFPYFGGDGTEHFNKVELENVLLHKLPVKRLQLADGSTALVTTVYDLTLANYGLERGLNDVNCATSYDDVKAYTPAWAEQITGVSRSQIIRIAREFADNADKTHGRSMIIVG
;
A
#
# COMPACT_ATOMS: atom_id res chain seq x y z
N GLY A 1 18.80 -7.76 -1.94
CA GLY A 1 20.27 -7.64 -1.85
C GLY A 1 20.83 -7.90 -0.46
N SER A 2 20.70 -9.11 0.09
CA SER A 2 21.41 -9.49 1.34
C SER A 2 22.23 -10.75 1.08
N ASN A 3 23.56 -10.65 1.15
CA ASN A 3 24.44 -11.79 0.92
C ASN A 3 24.62 -12.61 2.21
N VAL A 4 23.60 -13.40 2.56
CA VAL A 4 23.49 -14.14 3.84
C VAL A 4 24.74 -14.95 4.20
N PRO A 5 25.27 -15.86 3.34
CA PRO A 5 26.41 -16.69 3.74
C PRO A 5 27.68 -15.88 4.05
N GLN A 6 27.86 -14.72 3.40
CA GLN A 6 29.04 -13.88 3.57
C GLN A 6 28.92 -12.90 4.73
N THR A 7 27.73 -12.32 4.94
CA THR A 7 27.54 -11.20 5.89
C THR A 7 26.75 -11.57 7.14
N ARG A 8 26.11 -12.75 7.14
CA ARG A 8 25.37 -13.37 8.25
C ARG A 8 25.78 -14.83 8.38
N THR A 9 27.07 -15.11 8.19
CA THR A 9 27.66 -16.44 8.25
C THR A 9 27.21 -17.30 9.44
N PRO A 10 27.21 -16.80 10.71
CA PRO A 10 26.80 -17.63 11.84
C PRO A 10 25.32 -18.04 11.80
N ASP A 11 24.45 -17.30 11.10
CA ASP A 11 23.01 -17.57 11.01
C ASP A 11 22.60 -18.25 9.68
N ALA A 12 23.53 -18.37 8.73
CA ALA A 12 23.25 -18.88 7.39
C ALA A 12 22.71 -20.33 7.41
N HIS A 13 23.05 -21.11 8.44
CA HIS A 13 22.55 -22.48 8.58
C HIS A 13 21.01 -22.52 8.66
N PHE A 14 20.37 -21.58 9.37
CA PHE A 14 18.90 -21.48 9.43
C PHE A 14 18.28 -21.33 8.04
N PHE A 15 18.88 -20.52 7.18
CA PHE A 15 18.43 -20.32 5.80
C PHE A 15 18.62 -21.59 4.95
N THR A 16 19.72 -22.31 5.11
CA THR A 16 19.96 -23.54 4.35
C THR A 16 19.11 -24.72 4.82
N GLU A 17 18.87 -24.83 6.13
CA GLU A 17 18.19 -25.96 6.76
C GLU A 17 16.67 -25.86 6.63
N VAL A 18 16.09 -24.65 6.62
CA VAL A 18 14.65 -24.46 6.43
C VAL A 18 14.18 -24.96 5.06
N ARG A 19 15.09 -25.03 4.08
CA ARG A 19 14.82 -25.61 2.75
C ARG A 19 14.52 -27.11 2.84
N TYR A 20 15.13 -27.85 3.77
CA TYR A 20 14.78 -29.25 4.03
C TYR A 20 13.38 -29.41 4.63
N LYS A 21 12.82 -28.36 5.23
CA LYS A 21 11.43 -28.28 5.66
C LYS A 21 10.46 -27.93 4.51
N GLY A 22 10.96 -27.85 3.27
CA GLY A 22 10.17 -27.55 2.08
C GLY A 22 9.97 -26.06 1.82
N THR A 23 10.70 -25.17 2.49
CA THR A 23 10.62 -23.71 2.23
C THR A 23 11.39 -23.36 0.96
N LYS A 24 10.69 -22.73 0.01
CA LYS A 24 11.30 -22.16 -1.20
C LYS A 24 12.07 -20.87 -0.87
N THR A 25 13.23 -20.67 -1.48
CA THR A 25 14.05 -19.46 -1.32
C THR A 25 14.38 -18.81 -2.66
N VAL A 26 14.39 -17.47 -2.71
CA VAL A 26 14.69 -16.68 -3.91
C VAL A 26 15.79 -15.67 -3.59
N ALA A 27 16.84 -15.62 -4.40
CA ALA A 27 17.88 -14.60 -4.34
C ALA A 27 17.56 -13.46 -5.30
N VAL A 28 17.59 -12.22 -4.80
CA VAL A 28 17.47 -11.00 -5.61
C VAL A 28 18.75 -10.18 -5.45
N THR A 29 19.65 -10.33 -6.42
CA THR A 29 20.97 -9.67 -6.47
C THR A 29 21.38 -9.40 -7.92
N PRO A 30 21.94 -8.22 -8.24
CA PRO A 30 22.36 -7.87 -9.60
C PRO A 30 23.47 -8.77 -10.15
N ASP A 31 24.34 -9.27 -9.27
CA ASP A 31 25.40 -10.23 -9.55
C ASP A 31 25.05 -11.63 -9.03
N TYR A 32 25.83 -12.63 -9.47
CA TYR A 32 25.73 -14.00 -8.97
C TYR A 32 26.45 -14.14 -7.61
N ALA A 33 25.92 -13.45 -6.60
CA ALA A 33 26.44 -13.44 -5.23
C ALA A 33 26.32 -14.82 -4.57
N GLU A 34 27.05 -15.04 -3.47
CA GLU A 34 27.04 -16.33 -2.75
C GLU A 34 25.63 -16.79 -2.33
N ILE A 35 24.74 -15.84 -1.98
CA ILE A 35 23.33 -16.14 -1.68
C ILE A 35 22.60 -16.82 -2.83
N ALA A 36 22.92 -16.51 -4.10
CA ALA A 36 22.28 -17.13 -5.27
C ALA A 36 22.51 -18.64 -5.29
N LYS A 37 23.70 -19.10 -4.84
CA LYS A 37 24.05 -20.53 -4.76
C LYS A 37 23.20 -21.30 -3.74
N LEU A 38 22.53 -20.62 -2.80
CA LEU A 38 21.71 -21.23 -1.75
C LEU A 38 20.21 -21.18 -2.04
N CYS A 39 19.80 -20.52 -3.13
CA CYS A 39 18.41 -20.29 -3.46
C CYS A 39 17.91 -21.19 -4.59
N ASP A 40 16.58 -21.35 -4.66
CA ASP A 40 15.93 -22.14 -5.72
C ASP A 40 15.70 -21.33 -7.00
N LEU A 41 15.79 -19.99 -6.90
CA LEU A 41 15.71 -19.06 -8.01
C LEU A 41 16.64 -17.86 -7.76
N TRP A 42 17.29 -17.38 -8.82
CA TRP A 42 18.02 -16.12 -8.83
C TRP A 42 17.36 -15.14 -9.80
N LEU A 43 17.05 -13.94 -9.31
CA LEU A 43 16.58 -12.81 -10.09
C LEU A 43 17.62 -11.68 -9.98
N ALA A 44 17.97 -11.10 -11.13
CA ALA A 44 19.06 -10.14 -11.24
C ALA A 44 18.55 -8.79 -11.79
N PRO A 45 17.81 -8.00 -11.00
CA PRO A 45 17.45 -6.65 -11.41
C PRO A 45 18.71 -5.79 -11.54
N LYS A 46 18.66 -4.78 -12.40
CA LYS A 46 19.65 -3.69 -12.42
C LYS A 46 19.77 -3.09 -11.00
N GLN A 47 20.98 -2.97 -10.48
CA GLN A 47 21.21 -2.54 -9.10
C GLN A 47 20.59 -1.16 -8.83
N GLY A 48 19.81 -1.00 -7.77
CA GLY A 48 19.15 0.27 -7.45
C GLY A 48 17.81 0.47 -8.16
N THR A 49 17.37 -0.49 -8.99
CA THR A 49 16.02 -0.50 -9.58
C THR A 49 15.06 -1.44 -8.85
N ASP A 50 15.48 -2.03 -7.73
CA ASP A 50 14.75 -3.04 -6.96
C ASP A 50 13.34 -2.58 -6.55
N ALA A 51 13.15 -1.28 -6.29
CA ALA A 51 11.86 -0.70 -5.95
C ALA A 51 10.83 -0.87 -7.09
N ALA A 52 11.26 -0.81 -8.35
CA ALA A 52 10.38 -1.04 -9.50
C ALA A 52 9.84 -2.47 -9.52
N MET A 53 10.71 -3.45 -9.24
CA MET A 53 10.29 -4.85 -9.09
C MET A 53 9.34 -5.01 -7.91
N ALA A 54 9.62 -4.42 -6.75
CA ALA A 54 8.77 -4.50 -5.58
C ALA A 54 7.36 -3.89 -5.83
N LEU A 55 7.30 -2.74 -6.49
CA LEU A 55 6.03 -2.09 -6.87
C LEU A 55 5.21 -2.97 -7.82
N ALA A 56 5.85 -3.58 -8.83
CA ALA A 56 5.16 -4.51 -9.71
C ALA A 56 4.71 -5.81 -9.05
N MET A 57 5.46 -6.31 -8.07
CA MET A 57 4.99 -7.42 -7.24
C MET A 57 3.77 -7.02 -6.41
N GLY A 58 3.81 -5.83 -5.78
CA GLY A 58 2.68 -5.29 -5.02
C GLY A 58 1.43 -5.09 -5.87
N HIS A 59 1.57 -4.63 -7.13
CA HIS A 59 0.47 -4.53 -8.09
C HIS A 59 -0.25 -5.89 -8.27
N VAL A 60 0.52 -6.96 -8.51
CA VAL A 60 -0.02 -8.32 -8.69
C VAL A 60 -0.72 -8.80 -7.40
N MET A 61 -0.12 -8.55 -6.24
CA MET A 61 -0.70 -8.94 -4.94
C MET A 61 -2.04 -8.22 -4.67
N LEU A 62 -2.10 -6.91 -4.91
CA LEU A 62 -3.32 -6.12 -4.73
C LEU A 62 -4.41 -6.53 -5.73
N ARG A 63 -4.05 -6.74 -7.00
CA ARG A 63 -4.98 -7.22 -8.03
C ARG A 63 -5.62 -8.55 -7.61
N GLU A 64 -4.81 -9.55 -7.31
CA GLU A 64 -5.30 -10.92 -7.15
C GLU A 64 -5.88 -11.21 -5.76
N PHE A 65 -5.27 -10.66 -4.69
CA PHE A 65 -5.59 -11.04 -3.30
C PHE A 65 -6.32 -9.95 -2.52
N HIS A 66 -6.53 -8.76 -3.09
CA HIS A 66 -7.35 -7.70 -2.47
C HIS A 66 -8.56 -7.30 -3.33
N LEU A 67 -8.49 -7.44 -4.66
CA LEU A 67 -9.58 -7.07 -5.56
C LEU A 67 -10.31 -8.28 -6.14
N ASP A 68 -9.63 -9.08 -6.97
CA ASP A 68 -10.29 -10.10 -7.78
C ASP A 68 -10.75 -11.31 -6.94
N ASN A 69 -9.92 -11.74 -5.99
CA ASN A 69 -10.23 -12.79 -5.02
C ASN A 69 -9.73 -12.38 -3.62
N PRO A 70 -10.49 -11.50 -2.92
CA PRO A 70 -10.03 -10.89 -1.67
C PRO A 70 -9.74 -11.97 -0.61
N SER A 71 -8.48 -12.04 -0.17
CA SER A 71 -8.08 -12.87 0.95
C SER A 71 -8.73 -12.36 2.23
N GLN A 72 -9.38 -13.26 2.96
CA GLN A 72 -9.96 -12.94 4.27
C GLN A 72 -8.87 -12.47 5.25
N TYR A 73 -7.73 -13.17 5.29
CA TYR A 73 -6.63 -12.83 6.18
C TYR A 73 -6.01 -11.47 5.84
N PHE A 74 -5.71 -11.21 4.57
CA PHE A 74 -5.10 -9.92 4.18
C PHE A 74 -6.05 -8.75 4.37
N THR A 75 -7.32 -8.91 4.00
CA THR A 75 -8.32 -7.85 4.13
C THR A 75 -8.52 -7.46 5.60
N ASP A 76 -8.65 -8.43 6.49
CA ASP A 76 -8.74 -8.20 7.94
C ASP A 76 -7.46 -7.57 8.49
N TYR A 77 -6.30 -8.10 8.08
CA TYR A 77 -5.01 -7.59 8.55
C TYR A 77 -4.83 -6.11 8.22
N VAL A 78 -5.02 -5.72 6.96
CA VAL A 78 -4.81 -4.32 6.56
C VAL A 78 -5.85 -3.38 7.16
N ARG A 79 -7.08 -3.86 7.40
CA ARG A 79 -8.12 -3.08 8.08
C ARG A 79 -7.75 -2.70 9.51
N ARG A 80 -7.10 -3.61 10.24
CA ARG A 80 -6.83 -3.45 11.68
C ARG A 80 -5.42 -2.95 12.00
N TYR A 81 -4.45 -3.23 11.13
CA TYR A 81 -3.04 -3.02 11.41
C TYR A 81 -2.34 -2.02 10.50
N THR A 82 -3.09 -1.33 9.63
CA THR A 82 -2.56 -0.26 8.78
C THR A 82 -3.43 0.98 8.86
N ASP A 83 -2.94 2.07 8.29
CA ASP A 83 -3.68 3.32 8.11
C ASP A 83 -4.52 3.33 6.83
N MET A 84 -4.62 2.22 6.08
CA MET A 84 -5.45 2.09 4.88
C MET A 84 -6.89 2.63 5.02
N PRO A 85 -7.64 2.37 6.12
CA PRO A 85 -9.00 2.91 6.26
C PRO A 85 -9.05 4.40 6.63
N MET A 86 -7.92 5.03 6.94
CA MET A 86 -7.89 6.42 7.38
C MET A 86 -8.13 7.38 6.23
N LEU A 87 -8.75 8.51 6.54
CA LEU A 87 -9.14 9.54 5.58
C LEU A 87 -8.01 10.54 5.34
N VAL A 88 -7.81 10.88 4.07
CA VAL A 88 -6.88 11.89 3.56
C VAL A 88 -7.69 13.02 2.94
N MET A 89 -7.37 14.26 3.30
CA MET A 89 -7.97 15.45 2.71
C MET A 89 -7.34 15.72 1.34
N LEU A 90 -8.17 16.06 0.37
CA LEU A 90 -7.72 16.45 -0.96
C LEU A 90 -7.59 17.97 -1.04
N GLU A 91 -6.45 18.42 -1.58
CA GLU A 91 -6.18 19.83 -1.83
C GLU A 91 -6.46 20.16 -3.29
N GLU A 92 -7.18 21.25 -3.52
CA GLU A 92 -7.43 21.75 -4.87
C GLU A 92 -6.13 22.14 -5.58
N ARG A 93 -6.06 21.80 -6.87
CA ARG A 93 -5.04 22.23 -7.84
C ARG A 93 -5.75 22.72 -9.09
N ASP A 94 -4.99 23.23 -10.06
CA ASP A 94 -5.55 23.70 -11.32
C ASP A 94 -6.05 22.52 -12.17
N GLY A 95 -7.35 22.25 -12.11
CA GLY A 95 -8.03 21.21 -12.88
C GLY A 95 -8.04 19.80 -12.26
N TYR A 96 -7.41 19.60 -11.10
CA TYR A 96 -7.34 18.29 -10.41
C TYR A 96 -7.11 18.48 -8.89
N TYR A 97 -6.92 17.39 -8.14
CA TYR A 97 -6.62 17.40 -6.71
C TYR A 97 -5.26 16.78 -6.37
N ALA A 98 -4.67 17.17 -5.26
CA ALA A 98 -3.51 16.50 -4.67
C ALA A 98 -3.87 15.88 -3.32
N ALA A 99 -3.26 14.73 -2.98
CA ALA A 99 -3.36 14.18 -1.63
C ALA A 99 -2.65 15.10 -0.63
N GLY A 100 -3.41 15.70 0.28
CA GLY A 100 -2.92 16.56 1.35
C GLY A 100 -2.62 15.79 2.63
N ARG A 101 -2.84 16.45 3.77
CA ARG A 101 -2.73 15.81 5.09
C ARG A 101 -3.89 14.86 5.39
N MET A 102 -3.67 13.94 6.33
CA MET A 102 -4.75 13.13 6.90
C MET A 102 -5.79 14.00 7.63
N LEU A 103 -7.06 13.61 7.53
CA LEU A 103 -8.16 14.19 8.30
C LEU A 103 -7.97 13.87 9.78
N ARG A 104 -8.18 14.87 10.62
CA ARG A 104 -8.06 14.78 12.08
C ARG A 104 -9.42 14.97 12.73
N ALA A 105 -9.58 14.43 13.94
CA ALA A 105 -10.82 14.63 14.69
C ALA A 105 -11.12 16.14 14.87
N ALA A 106 -10.09 16.96 15.12
CA ALA A 106 -10.21 18.42 15.23
C ALA A 106 -10.78 19.14 13.99
N ASP A 107 -10.75 18.52 12.81
CA ASP A 107 -11.28 19.12 11.58
C ASP A 107 -12.81 19.04 11.50
N LEU A 108 -13.43 18.19 12.31
CA LEU A 108 -14.86 17.92 12.29
C LEU A 108 -15.60 18.71 13.37
N VAL A 109 -16.88 18.99 13.11
CA VAL A 109 -17.77 19.58 14.12
C VAL A 109 -17.77 18.71 15.37
N ASP A 110 -17.72 19.36 16.54
CA ASP A 110 -17.59 18.75 17.87
C ASP A 110 -16.33 17.88 18.06
N ALA A 111 -15.35 17.96 17.17
CA ALA A 111 -14.10 17.20 17.19
C ALA A 111 -14.27 15.68 17.39
N LEU A 112 -15.38 15.09 16.91
CA LEU A 112 -15.80 13.71 17.21
C LEU A 112 -15.86 13.39 18.72
N GLY A 113 -16.16 14.37 19.56
CA GLY A 113 -16.16 14.25 21.02
C GLY A 113 -14.77 14.03 21.62
N GLN A 114 -13.69 14.35 20.89
CA GLN A 114 -12.33 14.26 21.39
C GLN A 114 -11.89 15.58 22.03
N GLU A 115 -11.79 15.60 23.36
CA GLU A 115 -11.31 16.79 24.08
C GLU A 115 -9.77 16.86 24.14
N ASN A 116 -9.11 15.72 24.39
CA ASN A 116 -7.65 15.63 24.46
C ASN A 116 -7.05 15.36 23.07
N ASN A 117 -6.09 16.21 22.65
CA ASN A 117 -5.32 16.10 21.41
C ASN A 117 -6.13 15.72 20.14
N PRO A 118 -7.28 16.37 19.87
CA PRO A 118 -8.11 16.05 18.70
C PRO A 118 -7.38 16.21 17.35
N GLU A 119 -6.40 17.12 17.29
CA GLU A 119 -5.57 17.37 16.12
C GLU A 119 -4.56 16.24 15.83
N TRP A 120 -4.38 15.30 16.77
CA TRP A 120 -3.46 14.16 16.66
C TRP A 120 -4.16 12.80 16.54
N LYS A 121 -5.47 12.80 16.29
CA LYS A 121 -6.29 11.59 16.14
C LYS A 121 -6.83 11.52 14.72
N THR A 122 -6.44 10.49 13.97
CA THR A 122 -6.89 10.25 12.60
C THR A 122 -8.32 9.73 12.57
N VAL A 123 -9.02 9.96 11.45
CA VAL A 123 -10.44 9.61 11.27
C VAL A 123 -10.59 8.59 10.15
N ALA A 124 -11.55 7.69 10.30
CA ALA A 124 -11.98 6.72 9.30
C ALA A 124 -13.51 6.65 9.25
N PHE A 125 -14.06 6.03 8.21
CA PHE A 125 -15.46 5.57 8.23
C PHE A 125 -15.54 4.17 8.83
N ASN A 126 -16.63 3.87 9.54
CA ASN A 126 -17.01 2.50 9.83
C ASN A 126 -17.88 1.91 8.69
N THR A 127 -18.16 0.62 8.73
CA THR A 127 -18.97 -0.08 7.71
C THR A 127 -20.44 0.39 7.64
N ASN A 128 -20.92 1.11 8.65
CA ASN A 128 -22.24 1.74 8.63
C ASN A 128 -22.24 3.14 7.96
N GLY A 129 -21.08 3.62 7.52
CA GLY A 129 -20.93 4.94 6.89
C GLY A 129 -20.79 6.09 7.89
N GLU A 130 -20.50 5.81 9.16
CA GLU A 130 -20.31 6.82 10.20
C GLU A 130 -18.82 7.16 10.36
N MET A 131 -18.50 8.44 10.57
CA MET A 131 -17.13 8.87 10.85
C MET A 131 -16.75 8.58 12.31
N VAL A 132 -15.57 8.00 12.51
CA VAL A 132 -15.06 7.59 13.81
C VAL A 132 -13.57 7.93 13.95
N ALA A 133 -13.15 8.29 15.16
CA ALA A 133 -11.75 8.36 15.55
C ALA A 133 -11.39 7.05 16.28
N PRO A 134 -10.83 6.03 15.61
CA PRO A 134 -10.52 4.77 16.26
C PRO A 134 -9.41 4.94 17.30
N ASN A 135 -9.40 4.03 18.27
CA ASN A 135 -8.30 3.91 19.24
C ASN A 135 -6.92 3.79 18.55
N GLY A 136 -5.86 4.05 19.31
CA GLY A 136 -4.48 3.75 18.89
C GLY A 136 -3.72 4.87 18.18
N SER A 137 -4.40 5.88 17.63
CA SER A 137 -3.73 7.07 17.08
C SER A 137 -2.92 7.83 18.15
N ILE A 138 -1.89 8.57 17.72
CA ILE A 138 -0.88 9.12 18.63
C ILE A 138 -1.45 10.09 19.68
N GLY A 139 -2.57 10.76 19.38
CA GLY A 139 -3.27 11.61 20.33
C GLY A 139 -3.82 10.88 21.56
N PHE A 140 -4.08 9.56 21.48
CA PHE A 140 -4.50 8.77 22.66
C PHE A 140 -3.34 8.38 23.59
N ARG A 141 -2.09 8.58 23.17
CA ARG A 141 -0.90 8.16 23.93
C ARG A 141 -0.58 9.08 25.10
N TRP A 142 -0.78 10.38 24.90
CA TRP A 142 -0.39 11.44 25.81
C TRP A 142 -1.63 12.21 26.27
N GLY A 143 -1.59 12.84 27.44
CA GLY A 143 -2.73 13.57 28.01
C GLY A 143 -3.87 12.69 28.56
N GLU A 144 -3.99 11.44 28.10
CA GLU A 144 -4.98 10.45 28.57
C GLU A 144 -4.39 9.04 28.70
N LYS A 145 -5.19 8.02 29.06
CA LYS A 145 -4.76 6.61 29.22
C LYS A 145 -5.87 5.63 28.81
N GLY A 146 -5.47 4.40 28.49
CA GLY A 146 -6.39 3.26 28.25
C GLY A 146 -6.85 3.08 26.81
N LYS A 147 -6.72 4.11 25.94
CA LYS A 147 -7.18 4.08 24.54
C LYS A 147 -6.06 4.01 23.48
N TRP A 148 -4.79 3.99 23.92
CA TRP A 148 -3.65 3.78 23.03
C TRP A 148 -3.39 2.29 22.84
N ASN A 149 -4.24 1.63 22.06
CA ASN A 149 -4.19 0.22 21.70
C ASN A 149 -4.78 0.02 20.29
N LEU A 150 -4.64 -1.18 19.74
CA LEU A 150 -5.17 -1.56 18.41
C LEU A 150 -6.50 -2.33 18.52
N GLU A 151 -7.27 -2.11 19.58
CA GLU A 151 -8.63 -2.63 19.63
C GLU A 151 -9.48 -1.86 18.62
N GLN A 152 -10.30 -2.59 17.86
CA GLN A 152 -11.21 -2.03 16.87
C GLN A 152 -12.42 -1.38 17.55
N ARG A 153 -12.19 -0.24 18.20
CA ARG A 153 -13.18 0.50 19.00
C ARG A 153 -13.20 1.97 18.63
N ASP A 154 -14.39 2.55 18.73
CA ASP A 154 -14.58 3.99 18.66
C ASP A 154 -13.94 4.67 19.87
N GLY A 155 -12.99 5.58 19.62
CA GLY A 155 -12.30 6.33 20.66
C GLY A 155 -13.18 7.29 21.46
N LYS A 156 -14.40 7.59 21.01
CA LYS A 156 -15.41 8.34 21.76
C LYS A 156 -16.22 7.43 22.66
N THR A 157 -16.97 6.49 22.07
CA THR A 157 -17.96 5.66 22.78
C THR A 157 -17.36 4.45 23.49
N GLY A 158 -16.22 3.93 23.00
CA GLY A 158 -15.61 2.69 23.47
C GLY A 158 -16.27 1.42 22.88
N GLU A 159 -17.30 1.58 22.06
CA GLU A 159 -17.99 0.48 21.38
C GLU A 159 -17.13 -0.12 20.26
N GLU A 160 -17.38 -1.37 19.93
CA GLU A 160 -16.70 -2.05 18.82
C GLU A 160 -17.10 -1.44 17.48
N THR A 161 -16.13 -1.30 16.57
CA THR A 161 -16.36 -0.70 15.26
C THR A 161 -15.53 -1.39 14.19
N GLU A 162 -16.13 -1.65 13.03
CA GLU A 162 -15.42 -2.18 11.87
C GLU A 162 -15.12 -1.04 10.89
N LEU A 163 -13.84 -0.74 10.66
CA LEU A 163 -13.43 0.35 9.77
C LEU A 163 -13.62 -0.05 8.31
N GLN A 164 -14.09 0.86 7.47
CA GLN A 164 -14.24 0.65 6.03
C GLN A 164 -12.95 1.01 5.28
N LEU A 165 -12.49 0.12 4.40
CA LEU A 165 -11.25 0.31 3.65
C LEU A 165 -11.44 1.30 2.48
N SER A 166 -12.44 1.06 1.63
CA SER A 166 -12.66 1.82 0.39
C SER A 166 -13.97 2.58 0.43
N LEU A 167 -13.99 3.78 -0.17
CA LEU A 167 -15.19 4.56 -0.44
C LEU A 167 -15.86 4.19 -1.76
N LEU A 168 -15.27 3.30 -2.57
CA LEU A 168 -15.89 2.87 -3.83
C LEU A 168 -17.21 2.13 -3.55
N GLY A 169 -18.28 2.61 -4.18
CA GLY A 169 -19.67 2.16 -3.94
C GLY A 169 -20.44 3.01 -2.93
N SER A 170 -19.76 3.89 -2.19
CA SER A 170 -20.37 4.82 -1.23
C SER A 170 -19.89 6.27 -1.39
N GLN A 171 -19.16 6.57 -2.46
CA GLN A 171 -18.68 7.92 -2.78
C GLN A 171 -19.81 8.86 -3.19
N ASP A 172 -19.62 10.16 -2.98
CA ASP A 172 -20.53 11.19 -3.45
C ASP A 172 -20.21 11.55 -4.91
N GLU A 173 -18.93 11.58 -5.26
CA GLU A 173 -18.42 11.87 -6.61
C GLU A 173 -17.08 11.17 -6.87
N ILE A 174 -16.60 11.26 -8.11
CA ILE A 174 -15.27 10.81 -8.52
C ILE A 174 -14.41 12.04 -8.78
N ALA A 175 -13.24 12.11 -8.16
CA ALA A 175 -12.28 13.20 -8.35
C ALA A 175 -11.00 12.69 -9.02
N GLU A 176 -10.36 13.53 -9.83
CA GLU A 176 -9.05 13.25 -10.39
C GLU A 176 -7.96 13.72 -9.41
N VAL A 177 -7.11 12.80 -8.97
CA VAL A 177 -6.00 13.05 -8.04
C VAL A 177 -4.68 12.82 -8.76
N GLY A 178 -3.78 13.80 -8.71
CA GLY A 178 -2.47 13.74 -9.33
C GLY A 178 -1.44 13.05 -8.46
N PHE A 179 -0.74 12.07 -9.03
CA PHE A 179 0.35 11.33 -8.39
C PHE A 179 1.68 11.65 -9.08
N PRO A 180 2.74 11.92 -8.32
CA PRO A 180 4.05 12.16 -8.91
C PRO A 180 4.62 10.86 -9.49
N TYR A 181 5.21 10.96 -10.68
CA TYR A 181 5.89 9.86 -11.33
C TYR A 181 7.29 10.26 -11.78
N PHE A 182 8.28 9.48 -11.37
CA PHE A 182 9.70 9.74 -11.63
C PHE A 182 10.33 8.64 -12.49
N GLY A 183 9.55 7.69 -13.00
CA GLY A 183 10.10 6.57 -13.78
C GLY A 183 10.57 6.95 -15.19
N GLY A 184 10.23 8.16 -15.66
CA GLY A 184 10.77 8.77 -16.88
C GLY A 184 12.12 9.47 -16.69
N ASP A 185 12.51 9.76 -15.44
CA ASP A 185 13.76 10.46 -15.10
C ASP A 185 14.94 9.50 -14.93
N GLY A 186 16.14 10.08 -14.75
CA GLY A 186 17.35 9.36 -14.34
C GLY A 186 18.55 9.55 -15.28
N THR A 187 19.67 8.93 -14.95
CA THR A 187 20.89 9.01 -15.77
C THR A 187 20.87 8.01 -16.93
N GLU A 188 21.76 8.17 -17.90
CA GLU A 188 21.98 7.27 -19.04
C GLU A 188 22.31 5.82 -18.64
N HIS A 189 22.72 5.59 -17.40
CA HIS A 189 23.10 4.27 -16.88
C HIS A 189 21.92 3.35 -16.53
N PHE A 190 20.70 3.88 -16.59
CA PHE A 190 19.47 3.21 -16.20
C PHE A 190 18.39 3.36 -17.28
N ASN A 191 17.64 2.27 -17.46
CA ASN A 191 16.43 2.30 -18.27
C ASN A 191 15.37 3.16 -17.59
N LYS A 192 14.52 3.76 -18.42
CA LYS A 192 13.46 4.69 -18.04
C LYS A 192 12.21 4.32 -18.81
N VAL A 193 11.05 4.58 -18.25
CA VAL A 193 9.78 4.43 -18.93
C VAL A 193 9.09 5.77 -18.91
N GLU A 194 9.03 6.41 -20.08
CA GLU A 194 8.36 7.70 -20.22
C GLU A 194 6.85 7.53 -20.02
N LEU A 195 6.30 8.34 -19.11
CA LEU A 195 4.88 8.62 -18.92
C LEU A 195 4.77 10.12 -18.62
N GLU A 196 3.72 10.56 -17.93
CA GLU A 196 3.62 11.94 -17.45
C GLU A 196 4.24 12.10 -16.07
N ASN A 197 4.86 13.25 -15.79
CA ASN A 197 5.40 13.58 -14.46
C ASN A 197 4.31 13.58 -13.36
N VAL A 198 3.06 13.83 -13.76
CA VAL A 198 1.88 13.76 -12.89
C VAL A 198 0.87 12.84 -13.54
N LEU A 199 0.57 11.72 -12.88
CA LEU A 199 -0.44 10.76 -13.31
C LEU A 199 -1.76 11.09 -12.62
N LEU A 200 -2.76 11.50 -13.40
CA LEU A 200 -4.11 11.74 -12.90
C LEU A 200 -4.86 10.42 -12.76
N HIS A 201 -5.32 10.13 -11.55
CA HIS A 201 -6.10 8.94 -11.25
C HIS A 201 -7.50 9.28 -10.75
N LYS A 202 -8.48 8.42 -11.04
CA LYS A 202 -9.86 8.58 -10.60
C LYS A 202 -10.08 7.94 -9.23
N LEU A 203 -10.43 8.76 -8.24
CA LEU A 203 -10.63 8.32 -6.86
C LEU A 203 -12.09 8.51 -6.40
N PRO A 204 -12.67 7.54 -5.67
CA PRO A 204 -13.93 7.71 -4.98
C PRO A 204 -13.77 8.66 -3.78
N VAL A 205 -14.57 9.73 -3.73
CA VAL A 205 -14.45 10.76 -2.67
C VAL A 205 -15.79 11.06 -2.00
N LYS A 206 -15.72 11.55 -0.76
CA LYS A 206 -16.87 12.12 -0.06
C LYS A 206 -16.60 13.58 0.31
N ARG A 207 -17.65 14.40 0.29
CA ARG A 207 -17.57 15.81 0.67
C ARG A 207 -17.94 15.97 2.13
N LEU A 208 -17.06 16.58 2.91
CA LEU A 208 -17.26 16.83 4.33
C LEU A 208 -17.35 18.32 4.61
N GLN A 209 -18.23 18.67 5.55
CA GLN A 209 -18.30 19.98 6.16
C GLN A 209 -17.31 20.01 7.34
N LEU A 210 -16.37 20.96 7.32
CA LEU A 210 -15.36 21.12 8.37
C LEU A 210 -15.85 22.04 9.49
N ALA A 211 -15.16 21.98 10.64
CA ALA A 211 -15.47 22.76 11.84
C ALA A 211 -15.39 24.29 11.61
N ASP A 212 -14.56 24.74 10.67
CA ASP A 212 -14.39 26.16 10.32
C ASP A 212 -15.47 26.68 9.35
N GLY A 213 -16.42 25.84 8.94
CA GLY A 213 -17.48 26.18 8.00
C GLY A 213 -17.11 25.99 6.53
N SER A 214 -15.87 25.59 6.20
CA SER A 214 -15.47 25.21 4.85
C SER A 214 -15.88 23.77 4.50
N THR A 215 -15.71 23.39 3.24
CA THR A 215 -15.92 22.01 2.78
C THR A 215 -14.64 21.42 2.21
N ALA A 216 -14.40 20.13 2.42
CA ALA A 216 -13.26 19.41 1.83
C ALA A 216 -13.68 18.07 1.23
N LEU A 217 -12.99 17.64 0.19
CA LEU A 217 -13.09 16.27 -0.32
C LEU A 217 -12.11 15.38 0.44
N VAL A 218 -12.54 14.15 0.72
CA VAL A 218 -11.69 13.13 1.34
C VAL A 218 -11.77 11.80 0.59
N THR A 219 -10.67 11.05 0.65
CA THR A 219 -10.56 9.65 0.19
C THR A 219 -9.84 8.83 1.27
N THR A 220 -9.86 7.50 1.20
CA THR A 220 -9.03 6.67 2.10
C THR A 220 -7.63 6.48 1.56
N VAL A 221 -6.68 6.16 2.46
CA VAL A 221 -5.32 5.72 2.09
C VAL A 221 -5.38 4.45 1.23
N TYR A 222 -6.34 3.56 1.46
CA TYR A 222 -6.55 2.35 0.65
C TYR A 222 -6.82 2.71 -0.81
N ASP A 223 -7.77 3.61 -1.07
CA ASP A 223 -8.13 4.02 -2.43
C ASP A 223 -6.96 4.73 -3.11
N LEU A 224 -6.26 5.62 -2.39
CA LEU A 224 -5.03 6.28 -2.88
C LEU A 224 -3.95 5.26 -3.23
N THR A 225 -3.78 4.21 -2.42
CA THR A 225 -2.78 3.17 -2.67
C THR A 225 -3.12 2.38 -3.92
N LEU A 226 -4.37 1.93 -4.09
CA LEU A 226 -4.77 1.19 -5.28
C LEU A 226 -4.65 2.02 -6.56
N ALA A 227 -4.98 3.32 -6.49
CA ALA A 227 -4.75 4.25 -7.58
C ALA A 227 -3.26 4.43 -7.90
N ASN A 228 -2.42 4.66 -6.88
CA ASN A 228 -0.98 4.79 -7.04
C ASN A 228 -0.36 3.56 -7.72
N TYR A 229 -0.82 2.35 -7.39
CA TYR A 229 -0.35 1.12 -8.04
C TYR A 229 -0.96 0.86 -9.43
N GLY A 230 -1.82 1.74 -9.94
CA GLY A 230 -2.42 1.65 -11.27
C GLY A 230 -3.45 0.53 -11.41
N LEU A 231 -4.26 0.26 -10.38
CA LEU A 231 -5.29 -0.79 -10.41
C LEU A 231 -6.61 -0.22 -10.94
N GLU A 232 -7.08 -0.69 -12.11
CA GLU A 232 -8.42 -0.36 -12.62
C GLU A 232 -9.52 -1.01 -11.77
N ARG A 233 -10.60 -0.25 -11.50
CA ARG A 233 -11.64 -0.59 -10.51
C ARG A 233 -13.08 -0.30 -10.98
N GLY A 234 -13.28 -0.15 -12.29
CA GLY A 234 -14.57 0.19 -12.90
C GLY A 234 -14.80 1.68 -13.10
N LEU A 235 -13.76 2.51 -12.94
CA LEU A 235 -13.81 3.97 -13.10
C LEU A 235 -13.36 4.43 -14.50
N ASN A 236 -12.83 3.50 -15.30
CA ASN A 236 -12.27 3.75 -16.63
C ASN A 236 -11.14 4.78 -16.55
N ASP A 237 -10.16 4.51 -15.71
CA ASP A 237 -8.98 5.34 -15.50
C ASP A 237 -7.92 4.98 -16.56
N VAL A 238 -7.57 5.95 -17.41
CA VAL A 238 -6.63 5.75 -18.52
C VAL A 238 -5.22 5.44 -18.03
N ASN A 239 -4.85 5.89 -16.82
CA ASN A 239 -3.54 5.65 -16.23
C ASN A 239 -3.48 4.33 -15.44
N CYS A 240 -4.61 3.63 -15.27
CA CYS A 240 -4.66 2.30 -14.69
C CYS A 240 -4.40 1.21 -15.75
N ALA A 241 -3.82 0.10 -15.30
CA ALA A 241 -3.53 -1.04 -16.15
C ALA A 241 -4.79 -1.88 -16.39
N THR A 242 -5.04 -2.26 -17.64
CA THR A 242 -6.06 -3.26 -17.99
C THR A 242 -5.54 -4.70 -17.93
N SER A 243 -4.22 -4.87 -17.93
CA SER A 243 -3.54 -6.16 -17.83
C SER A 243 -2.11 -5.97 -17.33
N TYR A 244 -1.44 -7.05 -16.93
CA TYR A 244 -0.03 -7.01 -16.54
C TYR A 244 0.94 -6.70 -17.70
N ASP A 245 0.46 -6.83 -18.94
CA ASP A 245 1.23 -6.54 -20.15
C ASP A 245 1.12 -5.09 -20.60
N ASP A 246 0.20 -4.32 -20.02
CA ASP A 246 0.07 -2.89 -20.27
C ASP A 246 1.21 -2.12 -19.59
N VAL A 247 1.84 -1.21 -20.32
CA VAL A 247 2.94 -0.40 -19.77
C VAL A 247 2.33 0.80 -19.05
N LYS A 248 1.86 0.55 -17.83
CA LYS A 248 1.44 1.57 -16.86
C LYS A 248 2.35 1.57 -15.65
N ALA A 249 2.39 2.69 -14.95
CA ALA A 249 3.22 2.84 -13.75
C ALA A 249 3.03 1.63 -12.83
N TYR A 250 4.15 1.00 -12.48
CA TYR A 250 4.20 -0.11 -11.52
C TYR A 250 3.55 -1.43 -11.95
N THR A 251 3.31 -1.65 -13.24
CA THR A 251 2.92 -2.97 -13.76
C THR A 251 4.13 -3.91 -13.93
N PRO A 252 3.91 -5.23 -14.06
CA PRO A 252 4.98 -6.16 -14.45
C PRO A 252 5.65 -5.81 -15.78
N ALA A 253 4.91 -5.38 -16.81
CA ALA A 253 5.49 -4.94 -18.08
C ALA A 253 6.36 -3.68 -17.94
N TRP A 254 5.93 -2.73 -17.10
CA TRP A 254 6.72 -1.53 -16.77
C TRP A 254 8.01 -1.90 -16.02
N ALA A 255 7.91 -2.75 -14.99
CA ALA A 255 9.07 -3.12 -14.19
C ALA A 255 10.09 -3.97 -14.98
N GLU A 256 9.65 -4.76 -15.95
CA GLU A 256 10.55 -5.48 -16.86
C GLU A 256 11.44 -4.51 -17.64
N GLN A 257 10.89 -3.39 -18.14
CA GLN A 257 11.67 -2.37 -18.85
C GLN A 257 12.68 -1.67 -17.93
N ILE A 258 12.26 -1.31 -16.72
CA ILE A 258 13.10 -0.60 -15.75
C ILE A 258 14.23 -1.51 -15.23
N THR A 259 13.90 -2.74 -14.86
CA THR A 259 14.81 -3.60 -14.08
C THR A 259 15.57 -4.63 -14.92
N GLY A 260 15.02 -5.00 -16.09
CA GLY A 260 15.48 -6.14 -16.89
C GLY A 260 14.98 -7.51 -16.39
N VAL A 261 14.24 -7.59 -15.29
CA VAL A 261 13.67 -8.85 -14.79
C VAL A 261 12.41 -9.20 -15.58
N SER A 262 12.35 -10.41 -16.11
CA SER A 262 11.19 -10.92 -16.86
C SER A 262 9.88 -10.74 -16.07
N ARG A 263 8.87 -10.13 -16.69
CA ARG A 263 7.53 -9.89 -16.13
C ARG A 263 6.89 -11.18 -15.63
N SER A 264 7.12 -12.30 -16.33
CA SER A 264 6.60 -13.62 -15.94
C SER A 264 7.17 -14.11 -14.60
N GLN A 265 8.43 -13.76 -14.28
CA GLN A 265 9.04 -14.06 -13.00
C GLN A 265 8.51 -13.15 -11.90
N ILE A 266 8.34 -11.86 -12.19
CA ILE A 266 7.74 -10.88 -11.26
C ILE A 266 6.34 -11.37 -10.86
N ILE A 267 5.49 -11.69 -11.84
CA ILE A 267 4.12 -12.19 -11.62
C ILE A 267 4.14 -13.50 -10.82
N ARG A 268 4.94 -14.48 -11.26
CA ARG A 268 5.01 -15.79 -10.61
C ARG A 268 5.42 -15.68 -9.15
N ILE A 269 6.49 -14.95 -8.86
CA ILE A 269 7.02 -14.85 -7.49
C ILE A 269 6.12 -14.00 -6.61
N ALA A 270 5.51 -12.94 -7.14
CA ALA A 270 4.49 -12.18 -6.39
C ALA A 270 3.32 -13.08 -5.97
N ARG A 271 2.80 -13.87 -6.91
CA ARG A 271 1.69 -14.79 -6.67
C ARG A 271 2.05 -15.90 -5.69
N GLU A 272 3.18 -16.58 -5.87
CA GLU A 272 3.63 -17.63 -4.94
C GLU A 272 3.90 -17.06 -3.53
N PHE A 273 4.46 -15.86 -3.43
CA PHE A 273 4.74 -15.21 -2.14
C PHE A 273 3.45 -14.86 -1.39
N ALA A 274 2.46 -14.29 -2.09
CA ALA A 274 1.16 -13.97 -1.51
C ALA A 274 0.35 -15.23 -1.19
N ASP A 275 0.30 -16.21 -2.09
CA ASP A 275 -0.40 -17.49 -1.87
C ASP A 275 0.13 -18.24 -0.65
N ASN A 276 1.46 -18.27 -0.46
CA ASN A 276 2.03 -18.82 0.76
C ASN A 276 1.62 -18.02 2.01
N ALA A 277 1.65 -16.68 1.95
CA ALA A 277 1.27 -15.85 3.09
C ALA A 277 -0.22 -16.01 3.46
N ASP A 278 -1.10 -16.14 2.48
CA ASP A 278 -2.53 -16.37 2.69
C ASP A 278 -2.77 -17.72 3.38
N LYS A 279 -2.23 -18.80 2.80
CA LYS A 279 -2.35 -20.17 3.34
C LYS A 279 -1.77 -20.34 4.74
N THR A 280 -0.77 -19.56 5.08
CA THR A 280 0.01 -19.72 6.31
C THR A 280 -0.21 -18.63 7.34
N HIS A 281 -1.07 -17.64 7.03
CA HIS A 281 -1.33 -16.47 7.85
C HIS A 281 -0.06 -15.67 8.16
N GLY A 282 0.65 -15.29 7.09
CA GLY A 282 1.77 -14.35 7.14
C GLY A 282 3.16 -14.97 7.19
N ARG A 283 3.33 -16.27 6.91
CA ARG A 283 4.67 -16.92 6.92
C ARG A 283 5.42 -16.79 5.58
N SER A 284 5.41 -15.60 4.99
CA SER A 284 6.31 -15.18 3.90
C SER A 284 7.23 -14.08 4.42
N MET A 285 8.54 -14.17 4.14
CA MET A 285 9.54 -13.27 4.73
C MET A 285 10.51 -12.76 3.67
N ILE A 286 10.93 -11.50 3.82
CA ILE A 286 11.97 -10.87 3.01
C ILE A 286 13.16 -10.58 3.92
N ILE A 287 14.33 -11.14 3.59
CA ILE A 287 15.59 -10.78 4.23
C ILE A 287 16.24 -9.69 3.38
N VAL A 288 16.26 -8.46 3.90
CA VAL A 288 16.87 -7.28 3.25
C VAL A 288 18.07 -6.80 4.05
N GLY A 289 19.04 -6.16 3.39
CA GLY A 289 20.28 -5.67 3.99
C GLY A 289 20.90 -4.57 3.15
#